data_AF-A0A2L2BK37-F1
#
_entry.id   AF-A0A2L2BK37-F1
#
_cell.length_a   1.000
_cell.length_b   1.000
_cell.length_c   1.000
_cell.angle_alpha   90.00
_cell.angle_beta   90.00
_cell.angle_gamma   90.00
#
_symmetry.space_group_name_H-M   'P 1'
#
loop_
_entity.id
_entity.type
_entity.pdbx_description
1 polymer ?
#
loop_
_entity_poly.entity_id
_entity_poly.type
_entity_poly.pdbx_seq_one_letter_code
_entity_poly.pdbx_strand_id
1 'polypeptide(L)' 'GQRTRFKAFVAIGDNNGHIGLGVKCSKEVATAIRGAIILAKLSVLPVRRGYWG' A
#
# COMPACT_ATOMS: atom_id res chain seq x y z
N GLY A 1 21.10 22.70 2.54
CA GLY A 1 20.23 22.38 1.39
C GLY A 1 19.20 21.35 1.80
N GLN A 2 17.91 21.67 1.65
CA GLN A 2 16.82 20.78 2.05
C GLN A 2 16.64 19.66 1.00
N ARG A 3 16.76 18.38 1.40
CA ARG A 3 16.49 17.23 0.52
C ARG A 3 15.07 16.73 0.78
N THR A 4 14.16 17.02 -0.14
CA THR A 4 12.78 16.52 -0.09
C THR A 4 12.71 15.06 -0.55
N ARG A 5 11.79 14.31 0.06
CA ARG A 5 11.42 12.95 -0.33
C ARG A 5 9.90 12.85 -0.31
N PHE A 6 9.35 12.03 -1.19
CA PHE A 6 7.93 11.75 -1.26
C PHE A 6 7.64 10.42 -0.61
N LYS A 7 6.68 10.42 0.32
CA LYS A 7 6.13 9.21 0.96
C LYS A 7 4.81 8.87 0.28
N ALA A 8 4.74 7.70 -0.34
CA ALA A 8 3.54 7.18 -0.96
C ALA A 8 2.94 6.08 -0.09
N PHE A 9 1.63 6.15 0.12
CA PHE A 9 0.81 5.11 0.74
C PHE A 9 -0.08 4.51 -0.34
N VAL A 10 -0.10 3.19 -0.44
CA VAL A 10 -0.90 2.46 -1.43
C VAL A 10 -1.66 1.35 -0.72
N ALA A 11 -2.97 1.31 -0.94
CA ALA A 11 -3.83 0.21 -0.53
C ALA A 11 -4.23 -0.60 -1.77
N ILE A 12 -4.22 -1.93 -1.64
CA ILE A 12 -4.63 -2.88 -2.68
C ILE A 12 -5.64 -3.84 -2.04
N GLY A 13 -6.66 -4.24 -2.80
CA GLY A 13 -7.59 -5.28 -2.37
C GLY A 13 -8.34 -5.88 -3.54
N ASP A 14 -8.85 -7.09 -3.34
CA ASP A 14 -9.65 -7.85 -4.32
C ASP A 14 -11.17 -7.70 -4.09
N ASN A 15 -11.56 -6.83 -3.15
CA ASN A 15 -12.94 -6.62 -2.68
C ASN A 15 -13.65 -7.90 -2.21
N ASN A 16 -12.92 -9.01 -2.03
CA ASN A 16 -13.46 -10.31 -1.65
C ASN A 16 -12.85 -10.83 -0.33
N GLY A 17 -12.28 -9.92 0.46
CA GLY A 17 -11.70 -10.25 1.76
C GLY A 17 -10.18 -10.39 1.75
N HIS A 18 -9.47 -9.83 0.77
CA HIS A 18 -8.02 -9.62 0.88
C HIS A 18 -7.70 -8.13 0.77
N ILE A 19 -6.86 -7.65 1.69
CA ILE A 19 -6.37 -6.27 1.69
C ILE A 19 -4.87 -6.25 1.96
N GLY A 20 -4.13 -5.39 1.27
CA GLY A 20 -2.71 -5.16 1.48
C GLY A 20 -2.42 -3.67 1.50
N LEU A 21 -1.47 -3.28 2.35
CA LEU A 21 -1.06 -1.88 2.50
C LEU A 21 0.46 -1.75 2.40
N GLY A 22 0.90 -0.83 1.56
CA GLY A 22 2.31 -0.58 1.28
C GLY A 22 2.66 0.88 1.43
N VAL A 23 3.81 1.14 2.03
CA VAL A 23 4.34 2.49 2.23
C VAL A 23 5.78 2.53 1.76
N LYS A 24 6.10 3.50 0.89
CA LYS A 24 7.49 3.70 0.43
C LYS A 24 7.83 5.18 0.33
N CYS A 25 9.07 5.52 0.67
CA CYS A 25 9.64 6.85 0.48
C CYS A 25 10.69 6.84 -0.63
N SER A 26 10.64 7.78 -1.56
CA SER A 26 11.67 7.97 -2.61
C SER A 26 11.88 9.45 -2.93
N LYS A 27 12.95 9.76 -3.68
CA LYS A 27 13.21 11.11 -4.21
C LYS A 27 12.27 11.46 -5.37
N GLU A 28 11.83 10.44 -6.12
CA GLU A 28 10.89 10.57 -7.24
C GLU A 28 9.56 9.90 -6.91
N VAL A 29 8.46 10.60 -7.24
CA VAL A 29 7.09 10.16 -6.94
C VAL A 29 6.77 8.83 -7.63
N ALA A 30 7.08 8.70 -8.92
CA ALA A 30 6.78 7.49 -9.69
C ALA A 30 7.45 6.24 -9.09
N THR A 31 8.68 6.39 -8.59
CA THR A 31 9.46 5.31 -7.96
C THR A 31 8.94 4.97 -6.56
N ALA A 32 8.46 5.98 -5.81
CA ALA A 32 7.77 5.76 -4.52
C ALA A 32 6.48 4.96 -4.72
N ILE A 33 5.65 5.35 -5.69
CA ILE A 33 4.37 4.67 -5.99
C ILE A 33 4.61 3.23 -6.44
N ARG A 34 5.49 2.99 -7.43
CA ARG A 34 5.77 1.63 -7.93
C ARG A 34 6.25 0.70 -6.83
N GLY A 35 7.15 1.17 -5.96
CA GLY A 35 7.61 0.34 -4.86
C GLY A 35 6.61 0.20 -3.70
N ALA A 36 5.74 1.19 -3.48
CA ALA A 36 4.63 1.07 -2.54
C ALA A 36 3.60 0.03 -3.02
N ILE A 37 3.32 -0.05 -4.33
CA ILE A 37 2.47 -1.10 -4.92
C ILE A 37 3.07 -2.49 -4.68
N ILE A 38 4.37 -2.68 -4.93
CA ILE A 38 5.03 -3.97 -4.70
C ILE A 38 4.93 -4.34 -3.22
N LEU A 39 5.22 -3.40 -2.32
CA LEU A 39 5.13 -3.64 -0.88
C LEU A 39 3.69 -3.98 -0.43
N ALA A 40 2.69 -3.29 -0.99
CA ALA A 40 1.28 -3.55 -0.72
C ALA A 40 0.83 -4.95 -1.18
N LYS A 41 1.40 -5.47 -2.27
CA LYS A 41 1.13 -6.85 -2.73
C LYS A 41 1.78 -7.90 -1.83
N LEU A 42 2.94 -7.60 -1.25
CA LEU A 42 3.63 -8.53 -0.33
C LEU A 42 2.95 -8.59 1.04
N SER A 43 2.28 -7.52 1.47
CA SER A 43 1.61 -7.41 2.78
C SER A 43 0.12 -7.75 2.74
N VAL A 44 -0.33 -8.53 1.74
CA VAL A 44 -1.75 -8.91 1.62
C VAL A 44 -2.15 -9.83 2.78
N LEU A 45 -3.23 -9.46 3.46
CA LEU A 45 -3.82 -10.13 4.60
C LEU A 45 -5.30 -10.47 4.32
N PRO A 46 -5.78 -11.64 4.76
CA PRO A 46 -7.19 -11.99 4.67
C PRO A 46 -8.00 -11.22 5.74
N VAL A 47 -9.16 -10.72 5.33
CA VAL A 47 -10.13 -10.00 6.16
C VAL A 47 -11.32 -10.93 6.40
N ARG A 48 -11.54 -11.30 7.66
CA ARG A 48 -12.74 -12.06 8.06
C ARG A 48 -13.95 -11.13 7.99
N ARG A 49 -14.96 -11.53 7.23
CA ARG A 49 -16.26 -10.84 7.13
C ARG A 49 -17.28 -11.55 8.02
N GLY A 50 -18.20 -10.79 8.61
CA GLY A 50 -19.30 -11.30 9.43
C GLY A 50 -20.60 -10.61 9.07
N TYR A 51 -21.72 -11.21 9.48
CA TYR A 51 -23.04 -10.60 9.38
C TYR A 51 -23.33 -9.82 10.65
N TRP A 52 -24.01 -8.68 10.50
CA TRP A 52 -24.57 -7.96 11.63
C TRP A 52 -26.05 -8.35 11.72
N GLY A 53 -26.40 -9.05 12.79
CA GLY A 53 -27.77 -9.35 13.21
C GLY A 53 -28.20 -8.42 14.32
#